data_AF-A0AAV6LIG5-F1
#
_entry.id   AF-A0AAV6LIG5-F1
#
_cell.length_a   1.000
_cell.length_b   1.000
_cell.length_c   1.000
_cell.angle_alpha   90.00
_cell.angle_beta   90.00
_cell.angle_gamma   90.00
#
_symmetry.space_group_name_H-M   'P 1'
#
loop_
_entity.id
_entity.type
_entity.pdbx_description
1 polymer ?
#
loop_
_entity_poly.entity_id
_entity_poly.type
_entity_poly.pdbx_seq_one_letter_code
_entity_poly.pdbx_strand_id
1 'polypeptide(L)'
;MELETKLKIPLRNAELVMNGEGHANVGCSSKGGVKRKRCLKLRPEEHKLNVVNSCNGLLCLSEPSLNHPFMVCNPITGEFINLPIPMQADESSKKFIDSGLGFSPKTNEYKVIRMFDQQERIREPITGRELFSGRVAEIHTLGTRSWKRIGCAPCLSLGYNLGFPTYLSGSLHWLLIDINISDYIISFNFDMERFKSVPQPPLLTSFFDREPPLNVGEMSLDMLRSMSLGTLRGRLCLCDCSYYGFIDLWVMEKYGVQESWKKAFCIGTQTDDARWLCGLYEPMSYLRSGAILFFHRLSKTVFHFDVKEQFSSPKFLKVRGITSKFEAIAHIPSFISLKDTVTYDDREVLNITSRCAGFKLQGETKALFLEIEDFDPDLDSDFIISYDLQYSDATGSD
;
A
#
# COMPACT_ATOMS: atom_id res chain seq x y z
N MET A 1 35.28 -3.19 18.06
CA MET A 1 34.63 -1.88 18.24
C MET A 1 33.28 -2.16 18.86
N GLU A 2 33.20 -2.10 20.19
CA GLU A 2 31.97 -2.37 20.93
C GLU A 2 31.01 -1.19 20.76
N LEU A 3 29.83 -1.45 20.18
CA LEU A 3 28.73 -0.52 20.17
C LEU A 3 27.96 -0.68 21.49
N GLU A 4 28.20 0.23 22.44
CA GLU A 4 27.28 0.46 23.55
C GLU A 4 25.97 1.05 23.02
N THR A 5 25.01 0.21 22.64
CA THR A 5 23.65 0.67 22.33
C THR A 5 22.78 0.59 23.57
N LYS A 6 22.87 1.60 24.45
CA LYS A 6 21.73 1.96 25.33
C LYS A 6 20.65 2.65 24.50
N LEU A 7 20.06 1.93 23.54
CA LEU A 7 18.83 2.34 22.89
C LEU A 7 17.69 2.04 23.87
N LYS A 8 17.09 3.09 24.44
CA LYS A 8 15.85 2.99 25.22
C LYS A 8 14.74 2.57 24.27
N ILE A 9 14.42 1.29 24.25
CA ILE A 9 13.31 0.73 23.46
C ILE A 9 11.99 1.15 24.13
N PRO A 10 11.06 1.82 23.42
CA PRO A 10 9.73 2.10 23.96
C PRO A 10 8.85 0.84 23.86
N LEU A 11 8.43 0.33 25.01
CA LEU A 11 7.43 -0.73 25.15
C LEU A 11 6.03 -0.18 24.72
N ARG A 12 5.17 -0.92 23.98
CA ARG A 12 3.78 -0.64 23.48
C ARG A 12 2.74 -1.79 23.54
N ASN A 13 1.52 -1.52 24.09
CA ASN A 13 0.23 -2.25 24.13
C ASN A 13 -0.55 -2.24 25.48
N ALA A 14 -1.86 -2.51 25.40
CA ALA A 14 -2.86 -2.56 26.46
C ALA A 14 -3.93 -3.64 26.18
N GLU A 15 -4.62 -4.07 27.24
CA GLU A 15 -5.92 -4.80 27.34
C GLU A 15 -6.26 -4.74 28.84
N LEU A 16 -7.47 -4.55 29.40
CA LEU A 16 -8.89 -4.41 29.00
C LEU A 16 -9.45 -3.22 29.84
N VAL A 17 -10.58 -2.56 29.56
CA VAL A 17 -11.97 -3.02 29.80
C VAL A 17 -12.91 -2.02 29.11
N MET A 18 -13.58 -2.47 28.04
CA MET A 18 -14.86 -1.90 27.61
C MET A 18 -15.93 -2.58 28.46
N ASN A 19 -16.23 -2.02 29.64
CA ASN A 19 -17.46 -2.27 30.38
C ASN A 19 -17.76 -1.02 31.20
N GLY A 20 -18.90 -0.40 30.93
CA GLY A 20 -19.41 0.70 31.74
C GLY A 20 -20.16 1.79 30.98
N GLU A 21 -21.02 1.45 30.01
CA GLU A 21 -22.19 2.30 29.79
C GLU A 21 -23.22 1.99 30.89
N GLY A 22 -22.99 2.59 32.05
CA GLY A 22 -24.04 2.86 33.01
C GLY A 22 -24.37 4.34 32.90
N HIS A 23 -25.54 4.66 32.36
CA HIS A 23 -26.21 5.93 32.65
C HIS A 23 -26.32 6.06 34.18
N ALA A 24 -25.42 6.83 34.79
CA ALA A 24 -25.53 7.19 36.19
C ALA A 24 -25.15 8.66 36.37
N ASN A 25 -26.12 9.38 36.91
CA ASN A 25 -26.13 10.80 37.19
C ASN A 25 -24.86 11.29 37.89
N VAL A 26 -24.45 12.48 37.48
CA VAL A 26 -23.46 13.32 38.17
C VAL A 26 -23.92 13.57 39.61
N GLY A 27 -23.20 13.00 40.57
CA GLY A 27 -23.22 13.38 41.98
C GLY A 27 -21.93 14.10 42.34
N CYS A 28 -22.05 15.30 42.89
CA CYS A 28 -20.96 16.21 43.17
C CYS A 28 -20.18 15.86 44.47
N SER A 29 -18.96 16.39 44.52
CA SER A 29 -18.08 16.59 45.69
C SER A 29 -17.05 15.50 46.05
N SER A 30 -15.78 15.87 45.91
CA SER A 30 -14.81 15.81 47.02
C SER A 30 -13.53 16.56 46.63
N LYS A 31 -13.06 17.37 47.58
CA LYS A 31 -11.84 18.18 47.53
C LYS A 31 -10.63 17.23 47.59
N GLY A 32 -9.79 17.26 46.56
CA GLY A 32 -8.52 16.54 46.53
C GLY A 32 -7.77 16.85 45.24
N GLY A 33 -6.70 17.64 45.33
CA GLY A 33 -5.90 18.08 44.20
C GLY A 33 -5.08 16.94 43.58
N VAL A 34 -5.73 16.07 42.83
CA VAL A 34 -5.03 15.18 41.89
C VAL A 34 -4.76 16.00 40.63
N LYS A 35 -3.49 16.31 40.34
CA LYS A 35 -3.09 16.81 39.02
C LYS A 35 -3.51 15.77 37.98
N ARG A 36 -4.70 15.90 37.41
CA ARG A 36 -5.18 15.09 36.28
C ARG A 36 -4.17 15.28 35.15
N LYS A 37 -3.36 14.25 34.88
CA LYS A 37 -2.52 14.22 33.67
C LYS A 37 -3.47 14.36 32.48
N ARG A 38 -3.23 15.34 31.62
CA ARG A 38 -4.01 15.53 30.39
C ARG A 38 -3.76 14.30 29.52
N CYS A 39 -4.78 13.45 29.41
CA CYS A 39 -4.77 12.29 28.54
C CYS A 39 -5.55 12.68 27.29
N LEU A 40 -4.95 12.51 26.11
CA LEU A 40 -5.68 12.63 24.85
C LEU A 40 -6.53 11.38 24.69
N LYS A 41 -7.86 11.52 24.75
CA LYS A 41 -8.80 10.44 24.46
C LYS A 41 -9.11 10.53 22.96
N LEU A 42 -8.34 9.81 22.16
CA LEU A 42 -8.52 9.73 20.71
C LEU A 42 -9.77 8.87 20.45
N ARG A 43 -10.72 9.37 19.66
CA ARG A 43 -11.87 8.57 19.21
C ARG A 43 -11.42 7.64 18.07
N PRO A 44 -11.79 6.34 18.07
CA PRO A 44 -11.29 5.38 17.08
C PRO A 44 -11.61 5.70 15.61
N GLU A 45 -12.67 6.49 15.37
CA GLU A 45 -13.13 6.85 14.03
C GLU A 45 -12.45 8.11 13.46
N GLU A 46 -11.85 8.96 14.30
CA GLU A 46 -11.33 10.28 13.92
C GLU A 46 -9.84 10.27 13.50
N HIS A 47 -9.17 9.11 13.45
CA HIS A 47 -7.72 8.99 13.24
C HIS A 47 -7.27 7.89 12.26
N LYS A 48 -8.15 7.38 11.41
CA LYS A 48 -7.72 6.40 10.40
C LYS A 48 -7.04 7.14 9.26
N LEU A 49 -5.82 6.76 8.94
CA LEU A 49 -5.11 7.15 7.72
C LEU A 49 -4.82 5.87 6.96
N ASN A 50 -4.95 5.90 5.64
CA ASN A 50 -4.51 4.81 4.79
C ASN A 50 -3.03 5.00 4.46
N VAL A 51 -2.32 3.90 4.27
CA VAL A 51 -0.94 3.90 3.78
C VAL A 51 -0.98 3.89 2.26
N VAL A 52 -0.45 4.94 1.64
CA VAL A 52 -0.34 5.03 0.17
C VAL A 52 0.81 4.16 -0.32
N ASN A 53 2.03 4.51 0.07
CA ASN A 53 3.23 3.71 -0.19
C ASN A 53 4.42 4.19 0.68
N SER A 54 5.54 3.47 0.55
CA SER A 54 6.82 3.76 1.20
C SER A 54 7.87 4.09 0.13
N CYS A 55 8.72 5.08 0.39
CA CYS A 55 9.84 5.45 -0.48
C CYS A 55 11.03 5.93 0.36
N ASN A 56 12.16 5.23 0.26
CA ASN A 56 13.45 5.62 0.86
C ASN A 56 13.39 6.05 2.35
N GLY A 57 12.52 5.39 3.13
CA GLY A 57 12.35 5.64 4.56
C GLY A 57 11.32 6.70 4.92
N LEU A 58 10.57 7.21 3.95
CA LEU A 58 9.39 8.03 4.16
C LEU A 58 8.12 7.24 3.81
N LEU A 59 7.02 7.57 4.49
CA LEU A 59 5.67 7.05 4.24
C LEU A 59 4.77 8.17 3.75
N CYS A 60 3.96 7.89 2.73
CA CYS A 60 2.85 8.74 2.35
C CYS A 60 1.55 8.19 2.93
N LEU A 61 0.80 9.07 3.58
CA LEU A 61 -0.47 8.74 4.23
C LEU A 61 -1.59 9.55 3.59
N SER A 62 -2.75 8.91 3.44
CA SER A 62 -3.94 9.50 2.84
C SER A 62 -5.14 9.46 3.77
N GLU A 63 -6.08 10.36 3.49
CA GLU A 63 -7.39 10.36 4.12
C GLU A 63 -8.22 9.15 3.62
N PRO A 64 -8.92 8.41 4.50
CA PRO A 64 -9.48 7.12 4.12
C PRO A 64 -10.61 7.14 3.10
N SER A 65 -11.43 8.20 3.06
CA SER A 65 -12.64 8.20 2.23
C SER A 65 -12.34 8.44 0.76
N LEU A 66 -11.46 9.40 0.44
CA LEU A 66 -11.12 9.75 -0.93
C LEU A 66 -9.70 9.34 -1.33
N ASN A 67 -8.95 8.71 -0.42
CA ASN A 67 -7.52 8.40 -0.61
C ASN A 67 -6.69 9.64 -0.97
N HIS A 68 -7.11 10.80 -0.47
CA HIS A 68 -6.42 12.05 -0.74
C HIS A 68 -5.10 12.09 0.02
N PRO A 69 -3.94 12.24 -0.65
CA PRO A 69 -2.65 12.28 0.04
C PRO A 69 -2.61 13.48 0.98
N PHE A 70 -2.44 13.18 2.27
CA PHE A 70 -2.62 14.15 3.34
C PHE A 70 -1.29 14.58 3.95
N MET A 71 -0.37 13.62 4.17
CA MET A 71 0.93 13.91 4.76
C MET A 71 2.00 12.93 4.31
N VAL A 72 3.25 13.37 4.43
CA VAL A 72 4.43 12.50 4.35
C VAL A 72 5.13 12.50 5.69
N CYS A 73 5.50 11.34 6.20
CA CYS A 73 6.15 11.19 7.50
C CYS A 73 7.37 10.28 7.46
N ASN A 74 8.30 10.51 8.37
CA ASN A 74 9.33 9.57 8.75
C ASN A 74 8.89 8.90 10.07
N PRO A 75 8.50 7.62 10.06
CA PRO A 75 8.02 6.94 11.27
C PRO A 75 9.12 6.72 12.32
N ILE A 76 10.40 6.78 11.93
CA ILE A 76 11.54 6.57 12.83
C ILE A 76 11.91 7.84 13.58
N THR A 77 11.94 8.98 12.90
CA THR A 77 12.23 10.28 13.55
C THR A 77 10.98 10.90 14.17
N GLY A 78 9.78 10.42 13.79
CA GLY A 78 8.51 10.97 14.23
C GLY A 78 8.18 12.32 13.57
N GLU A 79 8.91 12.69 12.53
CA GLU A 79 8.70 13.92 11.77
C GLU A 79 7.66 13.74 10.68
N PHE A 80 6.91 14.79 10.37
CA PHE A 80 5.94 14.78 9.28
C PHE A 80 5.72 16.17 8.67
N ILE A 81 5.26 16.18 7.42
CA ILE A 81 4.90 17.36 6.64
C ILE A 81 3.49 17.17 6.11
N ASN A 82 2.64 18.18 6.31
CA ASN A 82 1.31 18.21 5.72
C ASN A 82 1.39 18.66 4.26
N LEU A 83 0.73 17.91 3.38
CA LEU A 83 0.63 18.25 1.96
C LEU A 83 -0.34 19.42 1.76
N PRO A 84 -0.16 20.25 0.72
CA PRO A 84 -1.09 21.33 0.41
C PRO A 84 -2.48 20.77 0.11
N ILE A 85 -3.51 21.35 0.72
CA ILE A 85 -4.89 21.11 0.30
C ILE A 85 -5.05 21.67 -1.12
N PRO A 86 -5.60 20.92 -2.07
CA PRO A 86 -5.97 21.43 -3.38
C PRO A 86 -6.81 22.70 -3.33
N MET A 87 -6.71 23.54 -4.36
CA MET A 87 -7.66 24.65 -4.52
C MET A 87 -9.06 24.13 -4.89
N GLN A 88 -10.09 24.89 -4.51
CA GLN A 88 -11.53 24.55 -4.50
C GLN A 88 -12.17 23.94 -5.77
N ALA A 89 -11.48 23.91 -6.92
CA ALA A 89 -12.00 23.24 -8.12
C ALA A 89 -12.13 21.70 -7.93
N ASP A 90 -11.35 21.11 -7.02
CA ASP A 90 -11.39 19.68 -6.67
C ASP A 90 -12.59 19.30 -5.77
N GLU A 91 -13.21 20.24 -5.04
CA GLU A 91 -14.30 19.92 -4.10
C GLU A 91 -15.61 19.49 -4.77
N SER A 92 -15.76 19.78 -6.07
CA SER A 92 -16.94 19.39 -6.84
C SER A 92 -16.96 17.90 -7.21
N SER A 93 -15.82 17.22 -7.17
CA SER A 93 -15.72 15.78 -7.42
C SER A 93 -15.38 15.02 -6.14
N LYS A 94 -16.39 14.43 -5.48
CA LYS A 94 -16.22 13.43 -4.40
C LYS A 94 -15.68 12.10 -4.94
N LYS A 95 -14.59 12.14 -5.71
CA LYS A 95 -14.03 10.97 -6.42
C LYS A 95 -12.75 10.53 -5.75
N PHE A 96 -12.51 9.22 -5.83
CA PHE A 96 -11.30 8.60 -5.31
C PHE A 96 -10.04 9.14 -6.00
N ILE A 97 -9.01 9.43 -5.23
CA ILE A 97 -7.74 9.97 -5.70
C ILE A 97 -6.69 8.89 -5.59
N ASP A 98 -6.04 8.60 -6.71
CA ASP A 98 -4.86 7.76 -6.68
C ASP A 98 -3.64 8.61 -6.39
N SER A 99 -2.76 8.14 -5.51
CA SER A 99 -1.54 8.86 -5.18
C SER A 99 -0.36 7.93 -4.94
N GLY A 100 0.84 8.50 -5.01
CA GLY A 100 2.07 7.79 -4.71
C GLY A 100 3.23 8.72 -4.45
N LEU A 101 4.05 8.36 -3.48
CA LEU A 101 5.31 9.01 -3.16
C LEU A 101 6.46 8.38 -3.93
N GLY A 102 7.35 9.20 -4.42
CA GLY A 102 8.65 8.75 -4.91
C GLY A 102 9.73 9.79 -4.74
N PHE A 103 10.92 9.42 -5.20
CA PHE A 103 12.11 10.22 -5.10
C PHE A 103 12.74 10.37 -6.48
N SER A 104 13.13 11.61 -6.81
CA SER A 104 13.79 12.06 -8.04
C SER A 104 15.31 12.09 -7.81
N PRO A 105 16.08 11.07 -8.22
CA PRO A 105 17.51 11.02 -7.95
C PRO A 105 18.29 12.16 -8.62
N LYS A 106 17.82 12.65 -9.78
CA LYS A 106 18.48 13.72 -10.52
C LYS A 106 18.40 15.07 -9.79
N THR A 107 17.25 15.35 -9.18
CA THR A 107 17.03 16.61 -8.45
C THR A 107 17.23 16.47 -6.94
N ASN A 108 17.41 15.24 -6.43
CA ASN A 108 17.52 14.92 -5.01
C ASN A 108 16.28 15.37 -4.22
N GLU A 109 15.10 15.14 -4.78
CA GLU A 109 13.83 15.63 -4.22
C GLU A 109 12.81 14.50 -4.05
N TYR A 110 12.07 14.54 -2.95
CA TYR A 110 10.87 13.74 -2.79
C TYR A 110 9.68 14.43 -3.44
N LYS A 111 8.86 13.64 -4.14
CA LYS A 111 7.69 14.13 -4.86
C LYS A 111 6.51 13.19 -4.64
N VAL A 112 5.32 13.75 -4.51
CA VAL A 112 4.06 13.03 -4.44
C VAL A 112 3.30 13.27 -5.75
N ILE A 113 2.93 12.22 -6.46
CA ILE A 113 1.98 12.29 -7.57
C ILE A 113 0.58 12.02 -7.05
N ARG A 114 -0.40 12.74 -7.57
CA ARG A 114 -1.82 12.41 -7.43
C ARG A 114 -2.50 12.42 -8.79
N MET A 115 -3.49 11.56 -8.95
CA MET A 115 -4.26 11.42 -10.17
C MET A 115 -5.74 11.32 -9.81
N PHE A 116 -6.53 12.18 -10.43
CA PHE A 116 -7.96 12.31 -10.14
C PHE A 116 -8.70 12.64 -11.42
N ASP A 117 -10.01 12.44 -11.37
CA ASP A 117 -10.84 12.67 -12.53
C ASP A 117 -11.20 14.13 -12.71
N GLN A 118 -10.99 14.63 -13.93
CA GLN A 118 -11.39 15.98 -14.32
C GLN A 118 -11.83 15.94 -15.77
N GLN A 119 -13.11 16.19 -16.04
CA GLN A 119 -13.66 16.21 -17.40
C GLN A 119 -13.15 17.43 -18.17
N GLU A 120 -12.12 17.25 -18.99
CA GLU A 120 -11.63 18.25 -19.95
C GLU A 120 -11.55 17.63 -21.35
N ARG A 121 -11.74 18.40 -22.43
CA ARG A 121 -11.52 17.89 -23.81
C ARG A 121 -10.04 18.00 -24.16
N ILE A 122 -9.36 16.88 -24.46
CA ILE A 122 -7.91 16.88 -24.73
C ILE A 122 -7.56 15.98 -25.93
N ARG A 123 -6.48 16.34 -26.66
CA ARG A 123 -5.88 15.50 -27.72
C ARG A 123 -4.80 14.58 -27.15
N GLU A 124 -4.95 13.29 -27.39
CA GLU A 124 -4.07 12.22 -26.90
C GLU A 124 -2.64 12.37 -27.49
N PRO A 125 -1.56 12.39 -26.67
CA PRO A 125 -0.21 12.75 -27.14
C PRO A 125 0.49 11.74 -28.06
N ILE A 126 0.02 10.48 -28.09
CA ILE A 126 0.63 9.35 -28.80
C ILE A 126 -0.12 9.05 -30.11
N THR A 127 -1.45 9.20 -30.15
CA THR A 127 -2.35 8.85 -31.24
C THR A 127 -3.10 10.04 -31.85
N GLY A 128 -3.09 11.21 -31.19
CA GLY A 128 -3.70 12.45 -31.70
C GLY A 128 -5.25 12.51 -31.64
N ARG A 129 -5.92 11.52 -31.04
CA ARG A 129 -7.38 11.48 -30.88
C ARG A 129 -7.89 12.53 -29.89
N GLU A 130 -9.01 13.18 -30.21
CA GLU A 130 -9.75 13.99 -29.22
C GLU A 130 -10.52 13.06 -28.27
N LEU A 131 -10.15 13.10 -27.00
CA LEU A 131 -10.77 12.38 -25.90
C LEU A 131 -11.35 13.40 -24.92
N PHE A 132 -12.43 13.04 -24.23
CA PHE A 132 -12.67 13.65 -22.92
C PHE A 132 -11.60 13.06 -22.01
N SER A 133 -10.59 13.84 -21.64
CA SER A 133 -9.71 13.49 -20.54
C SER A 133 -10.60 13.21 -19.34
N GLY A 134 -10.67 11.94 -18.96
CA GLY A 134 -11.30 11.54 -17.72
C GLY A 134 -10.42 11.93 -16.54
N ARG A 135 -9.08 11.96 -16.72
CA ARG A 135 -8.10 11.91 -15.63
C ARG A 135 -6.88 12.81 -15.81
N VAL A 136 -6.56 13.55 -14.75
CA VAL A 136 -5.46 14.50 -14.70
C VAL A 136 -4.49 14.10 -13.61
N ALA A 137 -3.20 14.32 -13.88
CA ALA A 137 -2.12 14.13 -12.92
C ALA A 137 -1.55 15.47 -12.45
N GLU A 138 -1.24 15.52 -11.17
CA GLU A 138 -0.49 16.59 -10.56
C GLU A 138 0.63 16.03 -9.69
N ILE A 139 1.69 16.82 -9.55
CA ILE A 139 2.85 16.47 -8.75
C ILE A 139 3.13 17.55 -7.71
N HIS A 140 3.56 17.13 -6.54
CA HIS A 140 4.01 18.03 -5.48
C HIS A 140 5.40 17.64 -5.03
N THR A 141 6.36 18.54 -5.20
CA THR A 141 7.69 18.40 -4.59
C THR A 141 7.61 18.79 -3.12
N LEU A 142 8.09 17.93 -2.22
CA LEU A 142 8.07 18.21 -0.79
C LEU A 142 8.83 19.50 -0.48
N GLY A 143 8.20 20.39 0.31
CA GLY A 143 8.74 21.71 0.62
C GLY A 143 8.16 22.85 -0.21
N THR A 144 7.55 22.56 -1.35
CA THR A 144 6.92 23.60 -2.17
C THR A 144 5.54 23.99 -1.63
N ARG A 145 4.92 25.05 -2.18
CA ARG A 145 3.64 25.56 -1.68
C ARG A 145 2.42 24.96 -2.36
N SER A 146 2.56 24.51 -3.61
CA SER A 146 1.44 24.14 -4.48
C SER A 146 1.69 22.83 -5.21
N TRP A 147 0.62 22.28 -5.77
CA TRP A 147 0.68 21.20 -6.76
C TRP A 147 1.02 21.79 -8.13
N LYS A 148 1.84 21.09 -8.91
CA LYS A 148 2.17 21.40 -10.30
C LYS A 148 1.36 20.45 -11.20
N ARG A 149 0.62 21.01 -12.15
CA ARG A 149 -0.11 20.23 -13.14
C ARG A 149 0.85 19.55 -14.12
N ILE A 150 0.74 18.22 -14.25
CA ILE A 150 1.50 17.43 -15.24
C ILE A 150 0.71 17.33 -16.55
N GLY A 151 -0.61 17.19 -16.46
CA GLY A 151 -1.51 17.05 -17.62
C GLY A 151 -2.27 15.74 -17.58
N CYS A 152 -2.55 15.16 -18.74
CA CYS A 152 -3.30 13.90 -18.85
C CYS A 152 -2.55 12.77 -18.16
N ALA A 153 -3.29 12.02 -17.34
CA ALA A 153 -2.85 10.73 -16.85
C ALA A 153 -3.41 9.62 -17.75
N PRO A 154 -2.74 8.46 -17.86
CA PRO A 154 -3.37 7.25 -18.40
C PRO A 154 -4.71 6.99 -17.69
N CYS A 155 -5.79 6.96 -18.47
CA CYS A 155 -7.18 6.91 -18.00
C CYS A 155 -7.90 5.69 -18.60
N LEU A 156 -8.82 5.11 -17.83
CA LEU A 156 -9.59 3.92 -18.21
C LEU A 156 -11.10 4.21 -18.23
N SER A 157 -11.86 3.31 -18.86
CA SER A 157 -13.32 3.33 -18.95
C SER A 157 -14.04 2.69 -17.74
N LEU A 158 -13.36 1.86 -16.93
CA LEU A 158 -14.00 0.97 -15.93
C LEU A 158 -13.57 1.15 -14.46
N GLY A 159 -12.95 2.28 -14.10
CA GLY A 159 -12.74 2.63 -12.69
C GLY A 159 -11.37 2.22 -12.10
N TYR A 160 -11.12 2.74 -10.91
CA TYR A 160 -9.83 3.26 -10.47
C TYR A 160 -9.01 2.30 -9.60
N ASN A 161 -7.68 2.31 -9.75
CA ASN A 161 -6.69 2.34 -8.66
C ASN A 161 -5.26 2.33 -9.22
N LEU A 162 -4.32 3.00 -8.54
CA LEU A 162 -2.91 2.63 -8.57
C LEU A 162 -2.82 1.25 -7.90
N GLY A 163 -3.01 0.19 -8.68
CA GLY A 163 -2.83 -1.16 -8.16
C GLY A 163 -1.38 -1.35 -7.74
N PHE A 164 -1.15 -1.45 -6.42
CA PHE A 164 0.16 -1.81 -5.84
C PHE A 164 1.28 -0.82 -6.20
N PRO A 165 1.17 0.45 -5.77
CA PRO A 165 2.13 1.49 -6.09
C PRO A 165 3.52 1.13 -5.54
N THR A 166 4.45 0.85 -6.46
CA THR A 166 5.77 0.30 -6.16
C THR A 166 6.85 1.24 -6.66
N TYR A 167 7.57 1.87 -5.73
CA TYR A 167 8.72 2.71 -6.07
C TYR A 167 9.96 1.85 -6.35
N LEU A 168 10.61 2.12 -7.48
CA LEU A 168 11.90 1.52 -7.82
C LEU A 168 12.75 2.51 -8.65
N SER A 169 13.95 2.82 -8.16
CA SER A 169 15.01 3.53 -8.90
C SER A 169 14.55 4.79 -9.66
N GLY A 170 13.80 5.68 -8.99
CA GLY A 170 13.36 6.95 -9.58
C GLY A 170 12.01 6.89 -10.31
N SER A 171 11.37 5.73 -10.36
CA SER A 171 10.05 5.56 -10.98
C SER A 171 9.05 4.90 -10.01
N LEU A 172 7.80 5.36 -10.04
CA LEU A 172 6.68 4.66 -9.41
C LEU A 172 6.03 3.74 -10.44
N HIS A 173 5.72 2.50 -10.08
CA HIS A 173 5.12 1.50 -10.95
C HIS A 173 3.79 1.03 -10.36
N TRP A 174 2.83 0.69 -11.19
CA TRP A 174 1.55 0.13 -10.75
C TRP A 174 0.91 -0.69 -11.86
N LEU A 175 -0.05 -1.51 -11.47
CA LEU A 175 -0.90 -2.24 -12.39
C LEU A 175 -2.04 -1.37 -12.87
N LEU A 176 -2.23 -1.36 -14.18
CA LEU A 176 -3.36 -0.77 -14.86
C LEU A 176 -4.38 -1.88 -15.18
N ILE A 177 -5.51 -1.86 -14.48
CA ILE A 177 -6.56 -2.88 -14.62
C ILE A 177 -7.59 -2.41 -15.67
N ASP A 178 -7.35 -2.69 -16.95
CA ASP A 178 -8.32 -2.47 -18.05
C ASP A 178 -8.38 -3.71 -18.95
N ILE A 179 -9.59 -4.09 -19.39
CA ILE A 179 -9.81 -5.16 -20.38
C ILE A 179 -9.32 -4.80 -21.77
N ASN A 180 -9.24 -3.51 -22.10
CA ASN A 180 -8.98 -3.03 -23.46
C ASN A 180 -7.50 -2.70 -23.71
N ILE A 181 -6.62 -2.90 -22.73
CA ILE A 181 -5.22 -2.47 -22.82
C ILE A 181 -4.29 -3.68 -22.74
N SER A 182 -3.43 -3.79 -23.75
CA SER A 182 -2.40 -4.83 -23.82
C SER A 182 -1.28 -4.63 -22.79
N ASP A 183 -1.02 -3.38 -22.41
CA ASP A 183 0.07 -2.97 -21.51
C ASP A 183 -0.48 -2.65 -20.11
N TYR A 184 -0.44 -3.61 -19.20
CA TYR A 184 -1.03 -3.47 -17.86
C TYR A 184 -0.03 -3.00 -16.78
N ILE A 185 1.23 -2.71 -17.14
CA ILE A 185 2.22 -2.13 -16.21
C ILE A 185 2.59 -0.72 -16.68
N ILE A 186 2.29 0.28 -15.85
CA ILE A 186 2.64 1.67 -16.11
C ILE A 186 3.64 2.15 -15.06
N SER A 187 4.51 3.06 -15.48
CA SER A 187 5.39 3.80 -14.59
C SER A 187 5.23 5.31 -14.73
N PHE A 188 5.55 6.04 -13.66
CA PHE A 188 5.81 7.48 -13.68
C PHE A 188 7.24 7.73 -13.22
N ASN A 189 8.04 8.35 -14.08
CA ASN A 189 9.42 8.70 -13.75
C ASN A 189 9.49 10.11 -13.13
N PHE A 190 10.06 10.23 -11.93
CA PHE A 190 10.08 11.49 -11.17
C PHE A 190 11.12 12.52 -11.66
N ASP A 191 12.16 12.07 -12.36
CA ASP A 191 13.18 12.96 -12.94
C ASP A 191 12.66 13.65 -14.20
N MET A 192 11.97 12.89 -15.06
CA MET A 192 11.40 13.37 -16.33
C MET A 192 9.96 13.88 -16.18
N GLU A 193 9.29 13.55 -15.08
CA GLU A 193 7.87 13.81 -14.82
C GLU A 193 6.96 13.30 -15.95
N ARG A 194 7.21 12.07 -16.39
CA ARG A 194 6.52 11.44 -17.53
C ARG A 194 6.07 10.03 -17.24
N PHE A 195 4.90 9.69 -17.75
CA PHE A 195 4.38 8.33 -17.81
C PHE A 195 5.09 7.52 -18.89
N LYS A 196 5.28 6.23 -18.62
CA LYS A 196 5.80 5.26 -19.59
C LYS A 196 5.15 3.90 -19.37
N SER A 197 4.81 3.22 -20.46
CA SER A 197 4.52 1.78 -20.42
C SER A 197 5.80 1.02 -20.04
N VAL A 198 5.63 -0.06 -19.28
CA VAL A 198 6.70 -0.95 -18.87
C VAL A 198 6.42 -2.33 -19.47
N PRO A 199 7.40 -2.97 -20.13
CA PRO A 199 7.18 -4.29 -20.69
C PRO A 199 6.76 -5.28 -19.60
N GLN A 200 5.71 -6.04 -19.88
CA GLN A 200 5.17 -7.06 -18.99
C GLN A 200 5.85 -8.43 -19.19
N PRO A 201 5.71 -9.36 -18.24
CA PRO A 201 6.17 -10.73 -18.45
C PRO A 201 5.59 -11.30 -19.75
N PRO A 202 6.32 -12.19 -20.46
CA PRO A 202 5.76 -12.94 -21.58
C PRO A 202 4.43 -13.56 -21.14
N LEU A 203 3.42 -13.47 -22.03
CA LEU A 203 2.05 -13.91 -21.78
C LEU A 203 2.02 -15.18 -20.91
N LEU A 204 1.09 -15.20 -19.95
CA LEU A 204 0.76 -16.32 -19.07
C LEU A 204 0.16 -17.50 -19.86
N THR A 205 0.77 -17.93 -20.95
CA THR A 205 0.56 -19.26 -21.52
C THR A 205 1.36 -20.22 -20.65
N SER A 206 0.72 -20.72 -19.59
CA SER A 206 1.31 -21.79 -18.81
C SER A 206 1.55 -23.02 -19.68
N PHE A 207 2.68 -23.66 -19.42
CA PHE A 207 3.26 -24.85 -20.03
C PHE A 207 2.45 -26.15 -19.83
N PHE A 208 1.14 -26.15 -20.06
CA PHE A 208 0.38 -27.37 -20.25
C PHE A 208 -0.44 -27.29 -21.54
N ASP A 209 0.04 -27.98 -22.56
CA ASP A 209 -0.68 -28.30 -23.79
C ASP A 209 -2.00 -29.00 -23.47
N ARG A 210 -3.09 -28.25 -23.31
CA ARG A 210 -4.45 -28.69 -23.66
C ARG A 210 -5.24 -27.51 -24.19
N GLU A 211 -5.07 -27.35 -25.51
CA GLU A 211 -5.78 -26.46 -26.42
C GLU A 211 -5.67 -24.95 -26.12
N PRO A 212 -5.30 -24.13 -27.13
CA PRO A 212 -5.36 -22.70 -26.97
C PRO A 212 -6.82 -22.30 -26.75
N PRO A 213 -7.17 -21.46 -25.75
CA PRO A 213 -8.46 -20.82 -25.76
C PRO A 213 -8.60 -20.09 -27.11
N LEU A 214 -9.68 -20.42 -27.83
CA LEU A 214 -10.13 -19.65 -28.98
C LEU A 214 -10.26 -18.20 -28.52
N ASN A 215 -9.36 -17.36 -29.05
CA ASN A 215 -9.11 -15.93 -28.75
C ASN A 215 -7.78 -15.69 -28.00
N VAL A 216 -6.71 -15.74 -28.77
CA VAL A 216 -5.39 -15.21 -28.41
C VAL A 216 -5.52 -13.70 -28.21
N GLY A 217 -5.49 -13.21 -26.96
CA GLY A 217 -5.24 -11.79 -26.68
C GLY A 217 -6.00 -11.12 -25.54
N GLU A 218 -6.98 -11.76 -24.91
CA GLU A 218 -7.82 -11.09 -23.89
C GLU A 218 -7.51 -11.61 -22.48
N MET A 219 -6.85 -10.77 -21.67
CA MET A 219 -6.69 -11.00 -20.22
C MET A 219 -8.02 -10.66 -19.53
N SER A 220 -8.57 -11.56 -18.71
CA SER A 220 -9.80 -11.23 -17.96
C SER A 220 -9.51 -10.25 -16.82
N LEU A 221 -10.52 -9.46 -16.42
CA LEU A 221 -10.42 -8.56 -15.26
C LEU A 221 -10.03 -9.29 -13.98
N ASP A 222 -10.53 -10.51 -13.81
CA ASP A 222 -10.28 -11.30 -12.60
C ASP A 222 -8.82 -11.75 -12.52
N MET A 223 -8.20 -12.04 -13.66
CA MET A 223 -6.75 -12.31 -13.72
C MET A 223 -5.96 -11.06 -13.31
N LEU A 224 -6.25 -9.89 -13.88
CA LEU A 224 -5.56 -8.63 -13.54
C LEU A 224 -5.74 -8.24 -12.08
N ARG A 225 -6.93 -8.47 -11.50
CA ARG A 225 -7.21 -8.23 -10.07
C ARG A 225 -6.49 -9.19 -9.13
N SER A 226 -6.03 -10.33 -9.65
CA SER A 226 -5.27 -11.34 -8.90
C SER A 226 -3.75 -11.13 -8.99
N MET A 227 -3.31 -10.07 -9.66
CA MET A 227 -1.90 -9.70 -9.75
C MET A 227 -1.56 -8.58 -8.79
N SER A 228 -0.31 -8.57 -8.29
CA SER A 228 0.24 -7.44 -7.54
C SER A 228 1.68 -7.14 -7.95
N LEU A 229 2.11 -5.89 -7.74
CA LEU A 229 3.49 -5.47 -7.94
C LEU A 229 4.21 -5.30 -6.61
N GLY A 230 5.53 -5.44 -6.66
CA GLY A 230 6.41 -5.11 -5.55
C GLY A 230 7.87 -5.08 -5.98
N THR A 231 8.75 -5.15 -5.00
CA THR A 231 10.20 -5.28 -5.26
C THR A 231 10.76 -6.53 -4.62
N LEU A 232 11.60 -7.24 -5.37
CA LEU A 232 12.33 -8.40 -4.89
C LEU A 232 13.81 -8.22 -5.15
N ARG A 233 14.62 -8.14 -4.08
CA ARG A 233 16.06 -7.91 -4.15
C ARG A 233 16.43 -6.68 -5.01
N GLY A 234 15.68 -5.58 -4.85
CA GLY A 234 15.92 -4.34 -5.59
C GLY A 234 15.55 -4.39 -7.08
N ARG A 235 14.69 -5.33 -7.48
CA ARG A 235 14.16 -5.46 -8.84
C ARG A 235 12.65 -5.48 -8.82
N LEU A 236 12.03 -5.02 -9.91
CA LEU A 236 10.58 -5.04 -10.04
C LEU A 236 10.11 -6.50 -10.12
N CYS A 237 9.10 -6.85 -9.33
CA CYS A 237 8.47 -8.15 -9.37
C CYS A 237 6.96 -8.05 -9.56
N LEU A 238 6.40 -9.02 -10.26
CA LEU A 238 4.97 -9.23 -10.43
C LEU A 238 4.61 -10.55 -9.74
N CYS A 239 3.67 -10.50 -8.81
CA CYS A 239 3.08 -11.65 -8.16
C CYS A 239 1.75 -11.94 -8.84
N ASP A 240 1.60 -13.13 -9.41
CA ASP A 240 0.40 -13.57 -10.11
C ASP A 240 -0.26 -14.73 -9.35
N CYS A 241 -1.48 -14.48 -8.90
CA CYS A 241 -2.33 -15.45 -8.18
C CYS A 241 -3.57 -15.82 -9.01
N SER A 242 -3.58 -15.54 -10.32
CA SER A 242 -4.74 -15.74 -11.19
C SER A 242 -5.10 -17.21 -11.40
N TYR A 243 -4.14 -18.12 -11.23
CA TYR A 243 -4.35 -19.55 -11.37
C TYR A 243 -4.56 -20.22 -10.01
N TYR A 244 -5.67 -20.95 -9.86
CA TYR A 244 -5.99 -21.64 -8.63
C TYR A 244 -4.90 -22.64 -8.25
N GLY A 245 -4.43 -22.59 -7.00
CA GLY A 245 -3.43 -23.53 -6.50
C GLY A 245 -1.97 -23.12 -6.68
N PHE A 246 -1.68 -21.97 -7.32
CA PHE A 246 -0.30 -21.49 -7.48
C PHE A 246 -0.16 -19.97 -7.30
N ILE A 247 0.99 -19.55 -6.78
CA ILE A 247 1.44 -18.16 -6.81
C ILE A 247 2.74 -18.11 -7.63
N ASP A 248 2.68 -17.44 -8.78
CA ASP A 248 3.84 -17.24 -9.64
C ASP A 248 4.49 -15.88 -9.36
N LEU A 249 5.77 -15.89 -8.97
CA LEU A 249 6.52 -14.66 -8.75
C LEU A 249 7.51 -14.43 -9.88
N TRP A 250 7.23 -13.44 -10.71
CA TRP A 250 8.05 -12.99 -11.82
C TRP A 250 8.96 -11.84 -11.40
N VAL A 251 10.20 -11.84 -11.87
CA VAL A 251 11.18 -10.77 -11.60
C VAL A 251 11.76 -10.26 -12.91
N MET A 252 11.79 -8.94 -13.07
CA MET A 252 12.43 -8.28 -14.21
C MET A 252 13.94 -8.14 -13.90
N GLU A 253 14.76 -9.02 -14.50
CA GLU A 253 16.21 -9.04 -14.23
C GLU A 253 16.92 -7.80 -14.77
N LYS A 254 16.46 -7.26 -15.91
CA LYS A 254 16.96 -6.02 -16.51
C LYS A 254 15.80 -5.06 -16.73
N TYR A 255 15.84 -3.93 -16.04
CA TYR A 255 14.75 -2.95 -16.09
C TYR A 255 14.41 -2.52 -17.52
N GLY A 256 13.12 -2.57 -17.89
CA GLY A 256 12.62 -2.18 -19.20
C GLY A 256 12.89 -3.17 -20.34
N VAL A 257 13.39 -4.38 -20.05
CA VAL A 257 13.65 -5.43 -21.06
C VAL A 257 12.67 -6.59 -20.87
N GLN A 258 11.78 -6.81 -21.83
CA GLN A 258 10.70 -7.80 -21.74
C GLN A 258 11.23 -9.22 -21.54
N GLU A 259 12.25 -9.61 -22.31
CA GLU A 259 12.86 -10.95 -22.29
C GLU A 259 13.65 -11.21 -21.00
N SER A 260 13.83 -10.19 -20.16
CA SER A 260 14.50 -10.32 -18.87
C SER A 260 13.57 -10.75 -17.74
N TRP A 261 12.26 -10.74 -17.97
CA TRP A 261 11.32 -11.32 -17.02
C TRP A 261 11.58 -12.82 -16.87
N LYS A 262 11.77 -13.26 -15.63
CA LYS A 262 11.93 -14.66 -15.29
C LYS A 262 10.98 -15.02 -14.16
N LYS A 263 10.34 -16.18 -14.28
CA LYS A 263 9.63 -16.78 -13.16
C LYS A 263 10.67 -17.22 -12.12
N ALA A 264 10.78 -16.46 -11.03
CA ALA A 264 11.74 -16.70 -9.97
C ALA A 264 11.26 -17.80 -9.02
N PHE A 265 9.95 -17.84 -8.75
CA PHE A 265 9.31 -18.83 -7.89
C PHE A 265 7.95 -19.22 -8.46
N CYS A 266 7.56 -20.47 -8.23
CA CYS A 266 6.22 -21.01 -8.46
C CYS A 266 5.82 -21.70 -7.16
N ILE A 267 4.92 -21.10 -6.39
CA ILE A 267 4.58 -21.56 -5.05
C ILE A 267 3.27 -22.33 -5.14
N GLY A 268 3.30 -23.63 -4.83
CA GLY A 268 2.07 -24.41 -4.70
C GLY A 268 1.30 -23.95 -3.47
N THR A 269 0.04 -23.55 -3.65
CA THR A 269 -0.85 -23.13 -2.56
C THR A 269 -1.76 -24.23 -2.04
N GLN A 270 -1.62 -25.44 -2.60
CA GLN A 270 -2.30 -26.65 -2.14
C GLN A 270 -1.26 -27.71 -1.75
N THR A 271 -1.40 -28.22 -0.53
CA THR A 271 -0.68 -29.39 -0.03
C THR A 271 -1.72 -30.38 0.52
N ASP A 272 -1.33 -31.65 0.69
CA ASP A 272 -2.23 -32.69 1.20
C ASP A 272 -2.81 -32.35 2.59
N ASP A 273 -2.06 -31.56 3.39
CA ASP A 273 -2.40 -31.24 4.78
C ASP A 273 -2.90 -29.79 5.00
N ALA A 274 -2.74 -28.88 4.03
CA ALA A 274 -3.12 -27.47 4.17
C ALA A 274 -3.30 -26.73 2.83
N ARG A 275 -4.15 -25.69 2.84
CA ARG A 275 -4.35 -24.78 1.70
C ARG A 275 -4.07 -23.34 2.10
N TRP A 276 -3.35 -22.61 1.26
CA TRP A 276 -3.25 -21.16 1.41
C TRP A 276 -4.59 -20.53 1.06
N LEU A 277 -4.83 -19.32 1.58
CA LEU A 277 -6.03 -18.56 1.26
C LEU A 277 -6.04 -18.18 -0.23
N CYS A 278 -7.19 -18.31 -0.88
CA CYS A 278 -7.36 -17.77 -2.22
C CYS A 278 -7.41 -16.23 -2.15
N GLY A 279 -6.78 -15.58 -3.13
CA GLY A 279 -6.84 -14.13 -3.26
C GLY A 279 -5.48 -13.51 -3.56
N LEU A 280 -5.39 -12.24 -3.17
CA LEU A 280 -4.35 -11.32 -3.61
C LEU A 280 -3.19 -11.25 -2.62
N TYR A 281 -2.01 -11.68 -3.07
CA TYR A 281 -0.78 -11.65 -2.30
C TYR A 281 0.15 -10.55 -2.80
N GLU A 282 0.54 -9.65 -1.90
CA GLU A 282 1.50 -8.57 -2.16
C GLU A 282 2.91 -8.99 -1.69
N PRO A 283 3.91 -9.10 -2.58
CA PRO A 283 5.27 -9.41 -2.17
C PRO A 283 5.88 -8.22 -1.41
N MET A 284 6.15 -8.41 -0.12
CA MET A 284 6.66 -7.36 0.74
C MET A 284 8.19 -7.34 0.81
N SER A 285 8.81 -8.49 1.08
CA SER A 285 10.25 -8.52 1.35
C SER A 285 10.88 -9.88 1.07
N TYR A 286 12.15 -9.84 0.67
CA TYR A 286 13.02 -11.00 0.59
C TYR A 286 14.00 -10.98 1.76
N LEU A 287 13.86 -11.93 2.67
CA LEU A 287 14.67 -12.04 3.88
C LEU A 287 16.03 -12.68 3.59
N ARG A 288 17.03 -12.37 4.43
CA ARG A 288 18.38 -12.98 4.33
C ARG A 288 18.36 -14.50 4.54
N SER A 289 17.36 -15.04 5.24
CA SER A 289 17.15 -16.49 5.39
C SER A 289 16.89 -17.19 4.07
N GLY A 290 16.40 -16.44 3.07
CA GLY A 290 15.91 -16.95 1.80
C GLY A 290 14.39 -16.90 1.68
N ALA A 291 13.68 -16.57 2.76
CA ALA A 291 12.23 -16.51 2.81
C ALA A 291 11.64 -15.25 2.17
N ILE A 292 10.40 -15.36 1.69
CA ILE A 292 9.60 -14.27 1.12
C ILE A 292 8.45 -13.97 2.07
N LEU A 293 8.23 -12.70 2.37
CA LEU A 293 7.04 -12.25 3.07
C LEU A 293 6.00 -11.75 2.08
N PHE A 294 4.78 -12.25 2.21
CA PHE A 294 3.62 -11.77 1.44
C PHE A 294 2.60 -11.14 2.38
N PHE A 295 1.90 -10.10 1.93
CA PHE A 295 0.71 -9.61 2.62
C PHE A 295 -0.53 -10.01 1.83
N HIS A 296 -1.42 -10.76 2.48
CA HIS A 296 -2.71 -11.13 1.90
C HIS A 296 -3.75 -10.07 2.26
N ARG A 297 -4.21 -9.33 1.25
CA ARG A 297 -5.02 -8.11 1.46
C ARG A 297 -6.42 -8.38 1.99
N LEU A 298 -7.02 -9.53 1.68
CA LEU A 298 -8.37 -9.87 2.14
C LEU A 298 -8.36 -10.29 3.61
N SER A 299 -7.48 -11.22 3.98
CA SER A 299 -7.38 -11.70 5.37
C SER A 299 -6.51 -10.82 6.28
N LYS A 300 -5.91 -9.75 5.74
CA LYS A 300 -4.98 -8.86 6.46
C LYS A 300 -3.88 -9.63 7.19
N THR A 301 -3.35 -10.66 6.53
CA THR A 301 -2.38 -11.59 7.14
C THR A 301 -1.05 -11.52 6.40
N VAL A 302 0.05 -11.58 7.14
CA VAL A 302 1.38 -11.68 6.55
C VAL A 302 1.78 -13.15 6.48
N PHE A 303 2.04 -13.65 5.28
CA PHE A 303 2.52 -15.01 5.05
C PHE A 303 4.04 -15.03 4.96
N HIS A 304 4.63 -16.08 5.49
CA HIS A 304 6.06 -16.37 5.44
C HIS A 304 6.28 -17.63 4.60
N PHE A 305 6.93 -17.46 3.46
CA PHE A 305 7.30 -18.55 2.56
C PHE A 305 8.79 -18.81 2.62
N ASP A 306 9.23 -19.98 3.09
CA ASP A 306 10.63 -20.39 2.94
C ASP A 306 10.83 -21.09 1.60
N VAL A 307 11.67 -20.52 0.75
CA VAL A 307 12.03 -21.08 -0.57
C VAL A 307 12.61 -22.50 -0.46
N LYS A 308 13.26 -22.83 0.66
CA LYS A 308 13.83 -24.17 0.89
C LYS A 308 12.80 -25.20 1.30
N GLU A 309 11.64 -24.77 1.79
CA GLU A 309 10.55 -25.61 2.29
C GLU A 309 9.30 -25.43 1.41
N GLN A 310 9.45 -25.53 0.09
CA GLN A 310 8.37 -25.24 -0.87
C GLN A 310 7.09 -26.07 -0.67
N PHE A 311 7.18 -27.19 0.04
CA PHE A 311 6.06 -28.10 0.34
C PHE A 311 5.63 -28.10 1.81
N SER A 312 6.17 -27.21 2.65
CA SER A 312 5.70 -27.10 4.04
C SER A 312 4.36 -26.36 4.13
N SER A 313 3.64 -26.59 5.22
CA SER A 313 2.45 -25.80 5.59
C SER A 313 2.71 -24.29 5.48
N PRO A 314 1.71 -23.50 5.05
CA PRO A 314 1.83 -22.05 5.08
C PRO A 314 2.05 -21.58 6.52
N LYS A 315 3.15 -20.85 6.71
CA LYS A 315 3.45 -20.14 7.96
C LYS A 315 2.92 -18.72 7.82
N PHE A 316 2.24 -18.21 8.84
CA PHE A 316 1.80 -16.82 8.86
C PHE A 316 2.27 -16.11 10.12
N LEU A 317 2.49 -14.81 10.00
CA LEU A 317 2.84 -13.94 11.10
C LEU A 317 1.56 -13.38 11.71
N LYS A 318 1.27 -13.85 12.92
CA LYS A 318 0.20 -13.29 13.73
C LYS A 318 0.73 -12.09 14.50
N VAL A 319 0.12 -10.94 14.26
CA VAL A 319 0.42 -9.73 15.05
C VAL A 319 -0.53 -9.72 16.25
N ARG A 320 -0.06 -10.19 17.40
CA ARG A 320 -0.87 -10.23 18.62
C ARG A 320 -1.05 -8.83 19.21
N GLY A 321 -2.25 -8.54 19.72
CA GLY A 321 -2.59 -7.28 20.38
C GLY A 321 -3.04 -6.14 19.46
N ILE A 322 -3.47 -6.45 18.23
CA ILE A 322 -4.17 -5.52 17.34
C ILE A 322 -5.51 -6.17 16.94
N THR A 323 -6.59 -5.39 16.90
CA THR A 323 -7.84 -5.83 16.28
C THR A 323 -7.63 -6.04 14.77
N SER A 324 -8.37 -6.98 14.17
CA SER A 324 -8.24 -7.57 12.83
C SER A 324 -8.20 -6.65 11.59
N LYS A 325 -8.08 -5.32 11.75
CA LYS A 325 -8.05 -4.35 10.65
C LYS A 325 -6.75 -3.54 10.69
N PHE A 326 -5.72 -4.02 10.01
CA PHE A 326 -4.48 -3.28 9.78
C PHE A 326 -4.03 -3.37 8.32
N GLU A 327 -3.20 -2.42 7.91
CA GLU A 327 -2.48 -2.45 6.65
C GLU A 327 -1.01 -2.78 6.92
N ALA A 328 -0.36 -3.44 5.96
CA ALA A 328 1.06 -3.73 6.03
C ALA A 328 1.76 -3.17 4.80
N ILE A 329 2.96 -2.65 5.00
CA ILE A 329 3.83 -2.19 3.91
C ILE A 329 5.28 -2.53 4.21
N ALA A 330 6.04 -2.88 3.19
CA ALA A 330 7.48 -2.99 3.29
C ALA A 330 8.10 -1.60 3.43
N HIS A 331 8.81 -1.38 4.54
CA HIS A 331 9.44 -0.09 4.84
C HIS A 331 10.90 -0.29 5.23
N ILE A 332 11.79 0.42 4.54
CA ILE A 332 13.22 0.48 4.90
C ILE A 332 13.39 1.73 5.77
N PRO A 333 13.64 1.60 7.08
CA PRO A 333 13.74 2.75 7.98
C PRO A 333 14.89 3.67 7.60
N SER A 334 14.72 4.97 7.85
CA SER A 334 15.74 5.99 7.62
C SER A 334 15.82 6.97 8.78
N PHE A 335 17.03 7.40 9.12
CA PHE A 335 17.28 8.47 10.09
C PHE A 335 17.37 9.86 9.45
N ILE A 336 17.12 9.96 8.13
CA ILE A 336 17.11 11.24 7.43
C ILE A 336 16.00 12.12 8.02
N SER A 337 16.39 13.32 8.43
CA SER A 337 15.47 14.34 8.93
C SER A 337 14.66 14.90 7.77
N LEU A 338 13.34 15.04 7.94
CA LEU A 338 12.49 15.64 6.91
C LEU A 338 12.88 17.09 6.61
N LYS A 339 13.46 17.79 7.58
CA LYS A 339 13.97 19.16 7.39
C LYS A 339 15.12 19.20 6.38
N ASP A 340 15.94 18.16 6.35
CA ASP A 340 17.10 18.08 5.47
C ASP A 340 16.69 17.65 4.06
N THR A 341 15.52 17.01 3.91
CA THR A 341 14.98 16.59 2.61
C THR A 341 14.23 17.67 1.87
N VAL A 342 13.80 18.71 2.58
CA VAL A 342 13.02 19.80 2.04
C VAL A 342 13.99 20.90 1.60
N THR A 343 14.07 21.13 0.30
CA THR A 343 14.95 22.14 -0.29
C THR A 343 14.47 23.58 -0.10
N TYR A 344 13.22 23.78 0.32
CA TYR A 344 12.57 25.09 0.40
C TYR A 344 11.98 25.33 1.81
N ASP A 345 12.40 26.41 2.45
CA ASP A 345 12.15 26.75 3.88
C ASP A 345 10.69 27.09 4.23
N ASP A 346 9.75 26.84 3.32
CA ASP A 346 8.39 27.41 3.35
C ASP A 346 7.35 26.56 4.11
N ARG A 347 7.71 25.35 4.55
CA ARG A 347 6.79 24.42 5.25
C ARG A 347 7.37 23.98 6.59
N GLU A 348 6.56 24.12 7.64
CA GLU A 348 6.91 23.67 8.98
C GLU A 348 6.96 22.13 9.02
N VAL A 349 8.16 21.57 9.19
CA VAL A 349 8.33 20.16 9.56
C VAL A 349 7.92 19.99 11.02
N LEU A 350 6.86 19.23 11.23
CA LEU A 350 6.31 18.96 12.55
C LEU A 350 6.91 17.67 13.11
N ASN A 351 6.92 17.53 14.43
CA ASN A 351 7.36 16.29 15.08
C ASN A 351 6.32 15.84 16.12
N ILE A 352 5.94 14.57 16.07
CA ILE A 352 4.91 14.03 16.96
C ILE A 352 5.38 13.97 18.41
N THR A 353 6.67 13.68 18.65
CA THR A 353 7.20 13.56 20.02
C THR A 353 7.20 14.89 20.75
N SER A 354 7.56 15.99 20.07
CA SER A 354 7.51 17.33 20.66
C SER A 354 6.07 17.81 20.84
N ARG A 355 5.17 17.55 19.88
CA ARG A 355 3.74 17.91 20.01
C ARG A 355 3.02 17.12 21.09
N CYS A 356 3.41 15.87 21.30
CA CYS A 356 2.83 14.98 22.30
C CYS A 356 3.60 14.95 23.63
N ALA A 357 4.69 15.71 23.79
CA ALA A 357 5.57 15.65 24.97
C ALA A 357 4.87 15.89 26.32
N GLY A 358 3.76 16.65 26.31
CA GLY A 358 2.93 16.92 27.49
C GLY A 358 1.79 15.93 27.73
N PHE A 359 1.60 14.95 26.84
CA PHE A 359 0.49 14.00 26.85
C PHE A 359 1.01 12.59 27.08
N LYS A 360 0.30 11.82 27.91
CA LYS A 360 0.53 10.38 28.03
C LYS A 360 -0.48 9.70 27.10
N LEU A 361 -0.01 9.15 25.98
CA LEU A 361 -0.89 8.43 25.06
C LEU A 361 -1.24 7.07 25.70
N GLN A 362 -2.53 6.74 25.78
CA GLN A 362 -2.96 5.43 26.25
C GLN A 362 -2.48 4.36 25.24
N GLY A 363 -1.69 3.37 25.70
CA GLY A 363 -1.20 2.27 24.86
C GLY A 363 0.32 2.22 24.62
N GLU A 364 1.09 3.24 25.00
CA GLU A 364 2.55 3.29 24.85
C GLU A 364 3.33 2.34 25.80
N THR A 365 2.88 1.12 26.17
CA THR A 365 3.59 0.32 27.21
C THR A 365 3.79 -1.23 27.17
N LYS A 366 3.22 -2.07 26.31
CA LYS A 366 3.54 -3.54 26.18
C LYS A 366 4.56 -3.90 25.06
N ALA A 367 4.46 -4.95 24.26
CA ALA A 367 5.21 -5.02 23.00
C ALA A 367 4.33 -5.73 21.98
N LEU A 368 4.47 -5.37 20.70
CA LEU A 368 3.96 -6.20 19.61
C LEU A 368 4.94 -7.35 19.46
N PHE A 369 4.42 -8.58 19.47
CA PHE A 369 5.21 -9.76 19.20
C PHE A 369 4.71 -10.38 17.90
N LEU A 370 5.66 -10.75 17.06
CA LEU A 370 5.42 -11.53 15.86
C LEU A 370 5.62 -12.99 16.24
N GLU A 371 4.59 -13.78 16.05
CA GLU A 371 4.65 -15.23 16.22
C GLU A 371 4.38 -15.88 14.86
N ILE A 372 5.20 -16.87 14.52
CA ILE A 372 4.96 -17.72 13.36
C ILE A 372 4.06 -18.85 13.84
N GLU A 373 2.85 -18.92 13.31
CA GLU A 373 1.89 -20.00 13.58
C GLU A 373 1.68 -20.83 12.29
N ASP A 374 1.39 -22.12 12.48
CA ASP A 374 0.91 -23.00 11.41
C ASP A 374 -0.57 -22.70 11.13
N PHE A 375 -0.97 -22.75 9.86
CA PHE A 375 -2.35 -22.47 9.45
C PHE A 375 -3.30 -23.62 9.81
N ASP A 376 -4.29 -23.33 10.66
CA ASP A 376 -5.40 -24.23 10.97
C ASP A 376 -6.63 -23.87 10.10
N PRO A 377 -7.04 -24.75 9.17
CA PRO A 377 -8.16 -24.48 8.25
C PRO A 377 -9.53 -24.41 8.93
N ASP A 378 -9.68 -24.89 10.18
CA ASP A 378 -10.97 -24.90 10.89
C ASP A 378 -11.30 -23.58 11.60
N LEU A 379 -10.37 -22.61 11.62
CA LEU A 379 -10.51 -21.38 12.39
C LEU A 379 -11.27 -20.23 11.69
N ASP A 380 -11.68 -20.35 10.43
CA ASP A 380 -12.27 -19.21 9.72
C ASP A 380 -13.26 -19.58 8.59
N SER A 381 -14.28 -20.39 8.94
CA SER A 381 -15.44 -20.69 8.08
C SER A 381 -16.22 -19.45 7.61
N ASP A 382 -15.99 -18.30 8.24
CA ASP A 382 -16.66 -17.03 7.92
C ASP A 382 -16.05 -16.30 6.70
N PHE A 383 -14.85 -16.68 6.25
CA PHE A 383 -14.18 -15.99 5.15
C PHE A 383 -14.68 -16.40 3.76
N ILE A 384 -15.11 -17.66 3.59
CA ILE A 384 -15.59 -18.18 2.29
C ILE A 384 -16.93 -17.55 1.91
N ILE A 385 -17.75 -17.17 2.89
CA ILE A 385 -19.11 -16.64 2.67
C ILE A 385 -19.08 -15.16 2.19
N SER A 386 -18.00 -14.42 2.47
CA SER A 386 -17.91 -13.00 2.07
C SER A 386 -17.63 -12.76 0.58
N TYR A 387 -17.10 -13.76 -0.14
CA TYR A 387 -16.84 -13.64 -1.58
C TYR A 387 -18.15 -13.61 -2.38
N ASP A 388 -19.15 -14.40 -1.96
CA ASP A 388 -20.45 -14.44 -2.62
C ASP A 388 -21.35 -13.26 -2.23
N LEU A 389 -21.29 -12.76 -0.99
CA LEU A 389 -22.21 -11.72 -0.50
C LEU A 389 -21.77 -10.28 -0.84
N GLN A 390 -20.47 -10.01 -1.06
CA GLN A 390 -20.05 -8.66 -1.48
C GLN A 390 -20.26 -8.39 -2.97
N TYR A 391 -20.48 -9.43 -3.78
CA TYR A 391 -20.72 -9.31 -5.22
C TYR A 391 -22.13 -9.68 -5.67
N SER A 392 -22.97 -10.27 -4.82
CA SER A 392 -24.41 -10.41 -5.08
C SER A 392 -25.16 -9.07 -5.03
N ASP A 393 -24.68 -8.10 -4.22
CA ASP A 393 -25.37 -6.80 -4.05
C ASP A 393 -25.09 -5.80 -5.19
N ALA A 394 -24.30 -6.17 -6.20
CA ALA A 394 -24.08 -5.37 -7.40
C ALA A 394 -24.89 -5.84 -8.62
N THR A 395 -25.68 -6.92 -8.50
CA THR A 395 -26.53 -7.44 -9.58
C THR A 395 -27.89 -7.91 -9.06
N GLY A 396 -28.82 -6.96 -8.92
CA GLY A 396 -30.23 -7.19 -8.62
C GLY A 396 -30.80 -5.93 -7.96
N SER A 397 -31.86 -5.27 -8.41
CA SER A 397 -32.94 -5.65 -9.31
C SER A 397 -33.72 -4.38 -9.68
N ASP A 398 -34.15 -4.32 -10.95
CA ASP A 398 -35.24 -3.54 -11.58
C ASP A 398 -35.34 -2.01 -11.44
#